data_AF-A0A4V2XV85-F1
#
_entry.id   AF-A0A4V2XV85-F1
#
_cell.length_a   1.000
_cell.length_b   1.000
_cell.length_c   1.000
_cell.angle_alpha   90.00
_cell.angle_beta   90.00
_cell.angle_gamma   90.00
#
_symmetry.space_group_name_H-M   'P 1'
#
loop_
_entity.id
_entity.type
_entity.pdbx_description
1 polymer ?
#
loop_
_entity_poly.entity_id
_entity_poly.type
_entity_poly.pdbx_seq_one_letter_code
_entity_poly.pdbx_strand_id
1 'polypeptide(L)'
;MSKKKRTGAALAAAAATLAAGLAGAGPASAGPVTLGLDYQCTFPLLGPQPVRVELGADVPGQVGVGAVMPGIVVDSVSTVNAESTRALTALDAVTLEGSALAEATLTVPEMPDGLPVAVDSALEKTRLPASGEFTVKGRGRSPDLTFSEPGPGKITVGDLVLTLTPRTTDGGPSGLGTFESECTQDPGQNNVLAEFFVVDEDGENPTGEYAFALDGSSGIKASGETLPLTGALGAAIDGTSLTADLALGPSKTGTRIFGFLPVTVDVAFAAQGETTGTLKDGALTTTSKVVTRLPSFSVFGVIPIGGGDACRTAGPSDLTLTSETAFDPETGGALKGTYALPPLTGCGALTDVLSPSLTGPDNTINVTLTPKEAGR
;
A
#
# COMPACT_ATOMS: atom_id res chain seq x y z
N MET A 1 92.09 8.23 4.76
CA MET A 1 92.34 7.03 5.58
C MET A 1 91.37 7.02 6.76
N SER A 2 90.65 5.91 6.95
CA SER A 2 89.98 5.44 8.19
C SER A 2 88.89 6.31 8.85
N LYS A 3 87.81 5.81 9.45
CA LYS A 3 87.05 4.53 9.45
C LYS A 3 85.94 4.70 10.53
N LYS A 4 84.75 4.11 10.31
CA LYS A 4 83.77 3.61 11.32
C LYS A 4 82.94 4.68 12.09
N LYS A 5 81.68 4.47 12.51
CA LYS A 5 80.72 3.35 12.41
C LYS A 5 79.31 3.86 12.80
N ARG A 6 78.30 3.27 12.14
CA ARG A 6 76.87 2.98 12.45
C ARG A 6 76.30 3.27 13.85
N THR A 7 75.01 3.70 13.85
CA THR A 7 73.76 3.17 14.48
C THR A 7 72.91 4.37 14.95
N GLY A 8 71.60 4.52 14.79
CA GLY A 8 70.46 3.66 14.46
C GLY A 8 69.22 4.22 15.19
N ALA A 9 68.01 3.98 14.66
CA ALA A 9 66.67 4.25 15.23
C ALA A 9 66.19 5.72 15.27
N ALA A 10 64.92 6.09 15.03
CA ALA A 10 63.75 5.43 14.45
C ALA A 10 62.77 6.57 14.10
N LEU A 11 62.21 6.58 12.88
CA LEU A 11 61.07 7.44 12.53
C LEU A 11 59.79 6.75 13.01
N ALA A 12 59.12 7.34 13.99
CA ALA A 12 57.72 7.05 14.30
C ALA A 12 56.85 7.99 13.44
N ALA A 13 56.29 7.46 12.36
CA ALA A 13 55.24 8.12 11.59
C ALA A 13 53.90 7.93 12.32
N ALA A 14 53.29 9.03 12.75
CA ALA A 14 51.94 9.04 13.29
C ALA A 14 50.95 8.87 12.13
N ALA A 15 50.35 7.68 12.03
CA ALA A 15 49.18 7.44 11.18
C ALA A 15 47.93 7.88 11.95
N ALA A 16 47.39 9.06 11.61
CA ALA A 16 46.07 9.48 12.05
C ALA A 16 45.04 8.75 11.19
N THR A 17 44.45 7.68 11.73
CA THR A 17 43.29 7.02 11.14
C THR A 17 42.07 7.90 11.35
N LEU A 18 41.54 8.47 10.27
CA LEU A 18 40.17 8.97 10.21
C LEU A 18 39.23 7.76 10.41
N ALA A 19 38.69 7.62 11.62
CA ALA A 19 37.49 6.84 11.85
C ALA A 19 36.30 7.67 11.34
N ALA A 20 36.01 7.57 10.05
CA ALA A 20 34.71 7.97 9.53
C ALA A 20 33.67 7.04 10.16
N GLY A 21 32.69 7.63 10.85
CA GLY A 21 31.66 6.88 11.56
C GLY A 21 30.89 5.98 10.60
N LEU A 22 30.92 4.67 10.87
CA LEU A 22 29.84 3.80 10.45
C LEU A 22 28.60 4.23 11.25
N ALA A 23 27.76 5.06 10.64
CA ALA A 23 26.35 5.09 11.01
C ALA A 23 25.79 3.72 10.59
N GLY A 24 25.83 2.77 11.50
CA GLY A 24 25.16 1.49 11.28
C GLY A 24 23.69 1.77 10.99
N ALA A 25 23.19 1.19 9.90
CA ALA A 25 21.76 1.11 9.63
C ALA A 25 21.08 0.63 10.92
N GLY A 26 20.26 1.50 11.52
CA GLY A 26 19.41 1.09 12.62
C GLY A 26 18.51 -0.06 12.14
N PRO A 27 18.09 -0.98 13.03
CA PRO A 27 17.15 -2.02 12.64
C PRO A 27 15.93 -1.36 11.99
N ALA A 28 15.49 -1.91 10.85
CA ALA A 28 14.26 -1.50 10.20
C ALA A 28 13.15 -1.39 11.26
N SER A 29 12.60 -0.20 11.45
CA SER A 29 11.58 0.03 12.47
C SER A 29 10.31 -0.65 12.01
N ALA A 30 9.91 -1.73 12.68
CA ALA A 30 8.61 -2.34 12.46
C ALA A 30 7.50 -1.37 12.89
N GLY A 31 6.51 -1.19 12.03
CA GLY A 31 5.33 -0.37 12.30
C GLY A 31 4.17 -1.25 12.76
N PRO A 32 3.34 -0.80 13.72
CA PRO A 32 2.17 -1.55 14.14
C PRO A 32 1.14 -1.55 13.01
N VAL A 33 0.72 -2.73 12.58
CA VAL A 33 -0.36 -2.95 11.62
C VAL A 33 -1.52 -3.69 12.28
N THR A 34 -2.74 -3.36 11.86
CA THR A 34 -3.96 -4.03 12.33
C THR A 34 -4.82 -4.43 11.15
N LEU A 35 -5.31 -5.67 11.16
CA LEU A 35 -6.20 -6.20 10.14
C LEU A 35 -7.35 -6.92 10.83
N GLY A 36 -8.59 -6.67 10.42
CA GLY A 36 -9.72 -7.42 10.96
C GLY A 36 -10.48 -8.14 9.85
N LEU A 37 -10.70 -9.43 10.04
CA LEU A 37 -11.33 -10.33 9.08
C LEU A 37 -12.52 -11.07 9.69
N ASP A 38 -13.56 -11.27 8.89
CA ASP A 38 -14.73 -12.06 9.25
C ASP A 38 -14.62 -13.46 8.65
N TYR A 39 -14.88 -14.49 9.46
CA TYR A 39 -14.77 -15.90 9.09
C TYR A 39 -16.07 -16.65 9.33
N GLN A 40 -16.32 -17.68 8.53
CA GLN A 40 -17.30 -18.73 8.79
C GLN A 40 -16.57 -19.97 9.30
N CYS A 41 -16.62 -20.20 10.62
CA CYS A 41 -16.03 -21.37 11.25
C CYS A 41 -17.06 -22.50 11.38
N THR A 42 -16.74 -23.68 10.89
CA THR A 42 -17.64 -24.85 10.96
C THR A 42 -17.50 -25.54 12.31
N PHE A 43 -18.44 -25.26 13.22
CA PHE A 43 -18.47 -25.92 14.52
C PHE A 43 -19.33 -27.19 14.50
N PRO A 44 -18.88 -28.28 15.15
CA PRO A 44 -19.67 -29.50 15.28
C PRO A 44 -21.07 -29.19 15.83
N LEU A 45 -22.10 -29.81 15.22
CA LEU A 45 -23.53 -29.67 15.56
C LEU A 45 -24.18 -28.33 15.20
N LEU A 46 -23.43 -27.22 15.12
CA LEU A 46 -23.94 -25.89 14.78
C LEU A 46 -23.76 -25.51 13.30
N GLY A 47 -22.82 -26.15 12.61
CA GLY A 47 -22.45 -25.77 11.25
C GLY A 47 -21.64 -24.46 11.22
N PRO A 48 -21.67 -23.72 10.11
CA PRO A 48 -20.93 -22.47 9.94
C PRO A 48 -21.43 -21.39 10.91
N GLN A 49 -20.52 -20.81 11.68
CA GLN A 49 -20.78 -19.75 12.63
C GLN A 49 -19.83 -18.57 12.38
N PRO A 50 -20.33 -17.32 12.46
CA PRO A 50 -19.51 -16.14 12.23
C PRO A 50 -18.52 -15.93 13.38
N VAL A 51 -17.26 -15.67 13.03
CA VAL A 51 -16.19 -15.31 13.95
C VAL A 51 -15.43 -14.11 13.38
N ARG A 52 -15.40 -13.01 14.14
CA ARG A 52 -14.61 -11.83 13.79
C ARG A 52 -13.23 -11.95 14.43
N VAL A 53 -12.17 -11.87 13.64
CA VAL A 53 -10.77 -11.94 14.10
C VAL A 53 -10.10 -10.61 13.87
N GLU A 54 -9.59 -9.98 14.93
CA GLU A 54 -8.72 -8.81 14.86
C GLU A 54 -7.27 -9.25 15.06
N LEU A 55 -6.42 -8.94 14.07
CA LEU A 55 -5.00 -9.26 14.04
C LEU A 55 -4.20 -7.98 14.29
N GLY A 56 -3.16 -8.09 15.13
CA GLY A 56 -2.16 -7.05 15.35
C GLY A 56 -0.75 -7.63 15.17
N ALA A 57 0.10 -6.93 14.43
CA ALA A 57 1.48 -7.34 14.22
C ALA A 57 2.38 -6.12 14.03
N ASP A 58 3.67 -6.29 14.31
CA ASP A 58 4.70 -5.32 13.99
C ASP A 58 5.47 -5.83 12.76
N VAL A 59 5.20 -5.24 11.59
CA VAL A 59 5.83 -5.65 10.33
C VAL A 59 6.85 -4.58 9.90
N PRO A 60 8.10 -4.96 9.57
CA PRO A 60 9.08 -4.01 9.03
C PRO A 60 8.62 -3.46 7.68
N GLY A 61 8.68 -2.14 7.50
CA GLY A 61 8.37 -1.51 6.21
C GLY A 61 9.43 -1.78 5.14
N GLN A 62 10.65 -2.14 5.54
CA GLN A 62 11.76 -2.48 4.64
C GLN A 62 12.62 -3.62 5.20
N VAL A 63 13.17 -4.44 4.31
CA VAL A 63 14.11 -5.53 4.63
C VAL A 63 15.23 -5.53 3.59
N GLY A 64 16.49 -5.65 4.00
CA GLY A 64 17.60 -5.76 3.04
C GLY A 64 17.68 -7.14 2.38
N VAL A 65 18.08 -7.20 1.11
CA VAL A 65 18.49 -8.45 0.44
C VAL A 65 19.57 -9.13 1.27
N GLY A 66 19.45 -10.45 1.44
CA GLY A 66 20.35 -11.25 2.27
C GLY A 66 20.18 -11.05 3.79
N ALA A 67 19.43 -10.03 4.24
CA ALA A 67 19.12 -9.85 5.64
C ALA A 67 17.99 -10.79 6.08
N VAL A 68 18.06 -11.22 7.35
CA VAL A 68 17.00 -12.02 7.96
C VAL A 68 15.88 -11.08 8.41
N MET A 69 14.69 -11.20 7.81
CA MET A 69 13.46 -10.68 8.38
C MET A 69 13.08 -11.56 9.57
N PRO A 70 13.12 -11.04 10.81
CA PRO A 70 12.77 -11.83 11.97
C PRO A 70 11.30 -12.24 11.90
N GLY A 71 10.99 -13.45 12.35
CA GLY A 71 9.64 -13.97 12.40
C GLY A 71 8.71 -13.03 13.17
N ILE A 72 7.62 -12.65 12.50
CA ILE A 72 6.64 -11.66 12.93
C ILE A 72 5.75 -12.28 14.00
N VAL A 73 5.63 -11.62 15.14
CA VAL A 73 4.66 -12.00 16.17
C VAL A 73 3.31 -11.42 15.78
N VAL A 74 2.29 -12.28 15.73
CA VAL A 74 0.92 -11.90 15.41
C VAL A 74 0.07 -12.17 16.64
N ASP A 75 -0.49 -11.11 17.22
CA ASP A 75 -1.51 -11.17 18.25
C ASP A 75 -2.89 -11.21 17.58
N SER A 76 -3.79 -12.04 18.09
CA SER A 76 -5.15 -12.13 17.59
C SER A 76 -6.19 -12.04 18.71
N VAL A 77 -7.33 -11.41 18.39
CA VAL A 77 -8.52 -11.37 19.24
C VAL A 77 -9.71 -11.82 18.42
N SER A 78 -10.21 -13.02 18.71
CA SER A 78 -11.35 -13.62 18.02
C SER A 78 -12.62 -13.43 18.85
N THR A 79 -13.64 -12.81 18.29
CA THR A 79 -14.97 -12.66 18.90
C THR A 79 -15.87 -13.80 18.46
N VAL A 80 -16.33 -14.58 19.43
CA VAL A 80 -17.20 -15.75 19.23
C VAL A 80 -18.62 -15.38 19.64
N ASN A 81 -19.58 -15.72 18.77
CA ASN A 81 -20.97 -15.32 18.94
C ASN A 81 -21.68 -15.98 20.14
N ALA A 82 -22.83 -15.42 20.51
CA ALA A 82 -23.62 -15.90 21.64
C ALA A 82 -24.22 -17.31 21.43
N GLU A 83 -24.42 -17.74 20.18
CA GLU A 83 -24.95 -19.07 19.86
C GLU A 83 -23.92 -20.17 20.17
N SER A 84 -22.68 -19.98 19.73
CA SER A 84 -21.57 -20.89 20.03
C SER A 84 -21.33 -20.99 21.53
N THR A 85 -21.44 -19.87 22.26
CA THR A 85 -21.38 -19.86 23.72
C THR A 85 -22.44 -20.75 24.35
N ARG A 86 -23.70 -20.61 23.93
CA ARG A 86 -24.82 -21.42 24.45
C ARG A 86 -24.59 -22.91 24.20
N ALA A 87 -24.10 -23.28 23.01
CA ALA A 87 -23.82 -24.67 22.68
C ALA A 87 -22.70 -25.26 23.55
N LEU A 88 -21.61 -24.51 23.75
CA LEU A 88 -20.51 -24.93 24.63
C LEU A 88 -20.96 -25.08 26.09
N THR A 89 -21.73 -24.12 26.62
CA THR A 89 -22.27 -24.20 27.99
C THR A 89 -23.28 -25.33 28.15
N ALA A 90 -24.08 -25.64 27.13
CA ALA A 90 -25.01 -26.77 27.14
C ALA A 90 -24.31 -28.14 27.19
N LEU A 91 -23.00 -28.17 26.89
CA LEU A 91 -22.14 -29.36 26.95
C LEU A 91 -21.19 -29.31 28.16
N ASP A 92 -21.57 -28.54 29.19
CA ASP A 92 -20.87 -28.35 30.46
C ASP A 92 -19.44 -27.77 30.32
N ALA A 93 -19.14 -27.13 29.18
CA ALA A 93 -17.86 -26.46 29.00
C ALA A 93 -17.82 -25.14 29.79
N VAL A 94 -16.72 -24.91 30.52
CA VAL A 94 -16.45 -23.69 31.30
C VAL A 94 -15.19 -22.96 30.87
N THR A 95 -14.29 -23.65 30.16
CA THR A 95 -13.12 -23.03 29.54
C THR A 95 -12.90 -23.56 28.14
N LEU A 96 -12.32 -22.73 27.28
CA LEU A 96 -11.88 -23.09 25.94
C LEU A 96 -10.37 -22.85 25.84
N GLU A 97 -9.65 -23.82 25.30
CA GLU A 97 -8.22 -23.74 24.99
C GLU A 97 -7.94 -24.51 23.71
N GLY A 98 -6.85 -24.20 23.02
CA GLY A 98 -6.55 -24.80 21.73
C GLY A 98 -5.41 -24.12 20.99
N SER A 99 -5.33 -24.40 19.70
CA SER A 99 -4.41 -23.77 18.76
C SER A 99 -5.15 -23.40 17.47
N ALA A 100 -4.57 -22.48 16.71
CA ALA A 100 -5.01 -22.13 15.37
C ALA A 100 -3.81 -22.23 14.43
N LEU A 101 -4.02 -22.88 13.28
CA LEU A 101 -3.11 -22.82 12.15
C LEU A 101 -3.63 -21.75 11.19
N ALA A 102 -2.91 -20.65 11.07
CA ALA A 102 -3.25 -19.60 10.13
C ALA A 102 -2.46 -19.77 8.84
N GLU A 103 -3.16 -19.83 7.71
CA GLU A 103 -2.53 -19.78 6.40
C GLU A 103 -2.30 -18.32 6.00
N ALA A 104 -1.15 -18.06 5.39
CA ALA A 104 -0.82 -16.78 4.80
C ALA A 104 -0.09 -17.02 3.47
N THR A 105 -0.17 -16.04 2.58
CA THR A 105 0.60 -16.03 1.33
C THR A 105 1.52 -14.83 1.34
N LEU A 106 2.81 -15.10 1.13
CA LEU A 106 3.84 -14.09 0.95
C LEU A 106 4.16 -13.96 -0.55
N THR A 107 3.92 -12.78 -1.12
CA THR A 107 4.30 -12.48 -2.51
C THR A 107 5.50 -11.55 -2.50
N VAL A 108 6.55 -11.93 -3.23
CA VAL A 108 7.79 -11.16 -3.43
C VAL A 108 8.27 -11.36 -4.89
N PRO A 109 9.19 -10.54 -5.43
CA PRO A 109 9.60 -10.61 -6.83
C PRO A 109 10.12 -12.00 -7.27
N GLU A 110 10.93 -12.63 -6.43
CA GLU A 110 11.47 -13.99 -6.65
C GLU A 110 10.41 -15.11 -6.58
N MET A 111 9.22 -14.82 -6.02
CA MET A 111 8.09 -15.74 -5.87
C MET A 111 6.76 -15.04 -6.21
N PRO A 112 6.54 -14.71 -7.50
CA PRO A 112 5.38 -13.92 -7.92
C PRO A 112 4.06 -14.68 -7.76
N ASP A 113 4.09 -16.02 -7.82
CA ASP A 113 2.93 -16.89 -7.60
C ASP A 113 2.54 -17.05 -6.12
N GLY A 114 3.37 -16.53 -5.20
CA GLY A 114 3.15 -16.56 -3.75
C GLY A 114 3.71 -17.80 -3.05
N LEU A 115 4.38 -17.58 -1.93
CA LEU A 115 4.86 -18.59 -1.00
C LEU A 115 3.81 -18.82 0.11
N PRO A 116 3.24 -20.02 0.26
CA PRO A 116 2.41 -20.34 1.41
C PRO A 116 3.24 -20.37 2.69
N VAL A 117 2.78 -19.63 3.70
CA VAL A 117 3.37 -19.55 5.04
C VAL A 117 2.30 -19.97 6.04
N ALA A 118 2.62 -20.96 6.86
CA ALA A 118 1.75 -21.40 7.94
C ALA A 118 2.24 -20.82 9.27
N VAL A 119 1.31 -20.29 10.07
CA VAL A 119 1.59 -19.69 11.37
C VAL A 119 0.80 -20.41 12.45
N ASP A 120 1.50 -21.21 13.26
CA ASP A 120 0.95 -21.81 14.46
C ASP A 120 0.72 -20.74 15.53
N SER A 121 -0.51 -20.66 16.01
CA SER A 121 -0.94 -19.73 17.04
C SER A 121 -1.50 -20.48 18.24
N ALA A 122 -0.93 -20.20 19.42
CA ALA A 122 -1.47 -20.73 20.67
C ALA A 122 -2.65 -19.87 21.13
N LEU A 123 -3.78 -20.49 21.47
CA LEU A 123 -4.93 -19.79 22.03
C LEU A 123 -4.84 -19.75 23.56
N GLU A 124 -5.03 -18.56 24.13
CA GLU A 124 -5.09 -18.39 25.57
C GLU A 124 -6.31 -19.12 26.15
N LYS A 125 -6.10 -19.79 27.29
CA LYS A 125 -7.18 -20.42 28.03
C LYS A 125 -8.22 -19.37 28.44
N THR A 126 -9.39 -19.47 27.84
CA THR A 126 -10.46 -18.48 27.99
C THR A 126 -11.60 -19.06 28.80
N ARG A 127 -12.12 -18.29 29.76
CA ARG A 127 -13.30 -18.68 30.54
C ARG A 127 -14.56 -18.32 29.77
N LEU A 128 -15.45 -19.29 29.62
CA LEU A 128 -16.73 -19.07 28.93
C LEU A 128 -17.69 -18.31 29.84
N PRO A 129 -18.37 -17.26 29.34
CA PRO A 129 -19.44 -16.61 30.07
C PRO A 129 -20.68 -17.51 30.11
N ALA A 130 -21.60 -17.23 31.04
CA ALA A 130 -22.87 -17.97 31.12
C ALA A 130 -23.78 -17.74 29.90
N SER A 131 -23.62 -16.61 29.21
CA SER A 131 -24.35 -16.23 28.00
C SER A 131 -23.68 -15.04 27.32
N GLY A 132 -24.04 -14.78 26.06
CA GLY A 132 -23.51 -13.65 25.30
C GLY A 132 -22.24 -14.02 24.55
N GLU A 133 -21.61 -13.04 23.92
CA GLU A 133 -20.37 -13.22 23.16
C GLU A 133 -19.16 -13.28 24.11
N PHE A 134 -18.06 -13.83 23.62
CA PHE A 134 -16.78 -13.81 24.32
C PHE A 134 -15.62 -13.69 23.34
N THR A 135 -14.47 -13.27 23.86
CA THR A 135 -13.25 -13.10 23.09
C THR A 135 -12.21 -14.15 23.46
N VAL A 136 -11.59 -14.76 22.46
CA VAL A 136 -10.44 -15.65 22.61
C VAL A 136 -9.20 -14.92 22.09
N LYS A 137 -8.14 -14.89 22.88
CA LYS A 137 -6.86 -14.32 22.45
C LYS A 137 -5.96 -15.41 21.90
N GLY A 138 -5.25 -15.10 20.83
CA GLY A 138 -4.23 -15.97 20.25
C GLY A 138 -2.92 -15.23 20.07
N ARG A 139 -1.83 -15.98 20.04
CA ARG A 139 -0.52 -15.47 19.66
C ARG A 139 0.22 -16.51 18.83
N GLY A 140 0.64 -16.10 17.63
CA GLY A 140 1.46 -16.88 16.72
C GLY A 140 2.76 -16.18 16.37
N ARG A 141 3.69 -16.93 15.78
CA ARG A 141 4.93 -16.37 15.23
C ARG A 141 5.22 -16.99 13.86
N SER A 142 5.41 -16.14 12.86
CA SER A 142 5.84 -16.60 11.53
C SER A 142 7.30 -17.11 11.57
N PRO A 143 7.72 -17.93 10.60
CA PRO A 143 9.14 -18.26 10.45
C PRO A 143 9.97 -17.00 10.13
N ASP A 144 11.27 -17.09 10.39
CA ASP A 144 12.25 -16.12 9.88
C ASP A 144 12.36 -16.30 8.36
N LEU A 145 12.49 -15.19 7.63
CA LEU A 145 12.51 -15.18 6.17
C LEU A 145 13.73 -14.39 5.67
N THR A 146 14.21 -14.75 4.48
CA THR A 146 15.33 -14.07 3.80
C THR A 146 14.97 -13.93 2.34
N PHE A 147 15.33 -12.80 1.75
CA PHE A 147 15.03 -12.47 0.36
C PHE A 147 16.32 -12.30 -0.44
N SER A 148 16.30 -12.68 -1.70
CA SER A 148 17.43 -12.60 -2.64
C SER A 148 17.25 -11.58 -3.76
N GLU A 149 16.02 -11.14 -4.03
CA GLU A 149 15.71 -10.12 -5.02
C GLU A 149 15.04 -8.89 -4.37
N PRO A 150 15.47 -7.66 -4.74
CA PRO A 150 14.82 -6.43 -4.29
C PRO A 150 13.44 -6.25 -4.93
N GLY A 151 12.58 -5.47 -4.29
CA GLY A 151 11.26 -5.09 -4.79
C GLY A 151 10.13 -5.26 -3.76
N PRO A 152 8.86 -5.11 -4.17
CA PRO A 152 7.72 -5.07 -3.26
C PRO A 152 7.38 -6.44 -2.67
N GLY A 153 7.17 -6.49 -1.36
CA GLY A 153 6.68 -7.64 -0.61
C GLY A 153 5.26 -7.42 -0.10
N LYS A 154 4.43 -8.46 -0.13
CA LYS A 154 3.04 -8.41 0.34
C LYS A 154 2.68 -9.66 1.13
N ILE A 155 2.05 -9.47 2.29
CA ILE A 155 1.55 -10.53 3.16
C ILE A 155 0.03 -10.50 3.15
N THR A 156 -0.60 -11.56 2.63
CA THR A 156 -2.06 -11.75 2.69
C THR A 156 -2.41 -12.89 3.61
N VAL A 157 -3.42 -12.70 4.45
CA VAL A 157 -3.95 -13.73 5.35
C VAL A 157 -4.96 -14.59 4.60
N GLY A 158 -4.89 -15.91 4.81
CA GLY A 158 -5.75 -16.93 4.24
C GLY A 158 -6.72 -17.53 5.27
N ASP A 159 -7.14 -18.76 5.01
CA ASP A 159 -8.07 -19.49 5.87
C ASP A 159 -7.39 -19.95 7.17
N LEU A 160 -8.20 -20.37 8.14
CA LEU A 160 -7.73 -20.82 9.44
C LEU A 160 -8.25 -22.24 9.72
N VAL A 161 -7.42 -23.05 10.36
CA VAL A 161 -7.84 -24.32 10.95
C VAL A 161 -7.64 -24.24 12.46
N LEU A 162 -8.73 -24.36 13.22
CA LEU A 162 -8.69 -24.32 14.68
C LEU A 162 -8.69 -25.74 15.23
N THR A 163 -7.86 -26.01 16.24
CA THR A 163 -7.94 -27.22 17.07
C THR A 163 -8.35 -26.81 18.47
N LEU A 164 -9.60 -27.08 18.84
CA LEU A 164 -10.22 -26.57 20.06
C LEU A 164 -10.56 -27.70 21.02
N THR A 165 -10.34 -27.44 22.32
CA THR A 165 -10.71 -28.35 23.41
C THR A 165 -11.51 -27.60 24.47
N PRO A 166 -12.85 -27.62 24.41
CA PRO A 166 -13.66 -27.13 25.51
C PRO A 166 -13.54 -28.08 26.71
N ARG A 167 -13.38 -27.53 27.91
CA ARG A 167 -13.20 -28.30 29.15
C ARG A 167 -14.28 -28.01 30.17
N THR A 168 -14.62 -29.03 30.95
CA THR A 168 -15.54 -28.95 32.09
C THR A 168 -14.86 -28.42 33.35
N THR A 169 -15.62 -28.24 34.43
CA THR A 169 -15.11 -27.77 35.73
C THR A 169 -14.03 -28.65 36.32
N ASP A 170 -14.06 -29.96 36.01
CA ASP A 170 -13.10 -30.94 36.51
C ASP A 170 -11.79 -30.95 35.71
N GLY A 171 -11.69 -30.11 34.67
CA GLY A 171 -10.52 -29.98 33.81
C GLY A 171 -10.43 -31.01 32.68
N GLY A 172 -11.34 -31.99 32.64
CA GLY A 172 -11.48 -32.93 31.52
C GLY A 172 -12.11 -32.26 30.28
N PRO A 173 -11.96 -32.84 29.09
CA PRO A 173 -12.69 -32.40 27.90
C PRO A 173 -14.21 -32.48 28.13
N SER A 174 -14.95 -31.54 27.53
CA SER A 174 -16.42 -31.58 27.45
C SER A 174 -16.92 -32.77 26.62
N GLY A 175 -18.24 -32.93 26.53
CA GLY A 175 -18.87 -33.94 25.67
C GLY A 175 -18.51 -33.85 24.18
N LEU A 176 -17.93 -32.73 23.72
CA LEU A 176 -17.40 -32.58 22.36
C LEU A 176 -15.99 -33.15 22.18
N GLY A 177 -15.23 -33.34 23.26
CA GLY A 177 -13.81 -33.64 23.16
C GLY A 177 -13.00 -32.53 22.49
N THR A 178 -11.84 -32.90 21.95
CA THR A 178 -11.05 -32.04 21.07
C THR A 178 -11.57 -32.17 19.64
N PHE A 179 -11.76 -31.06 18.96
CA PHE A 179 -12.24 -31.05 17.58
C PHE A 179 -11.46 -30.04 16.73
N GLU A 180 -11.50 -30.26 15.42
CA GLU A 180 -11.01 -29.31 14.43
C GLU A 180 -12.16 -28.53 13.82
N SER A 181 -11.93 -27.25 13.55
CA SER A 181 -12.87 -26.35 12.89
C SER A 181 -12.17 -25.63 11.77
N GLU A 182 -12.63 -25.86 10.55
CA GLU A 182 -12.22 -25.09 9.38
C GLU A 182 -12.95 -23.75 9.39
N CYS A 183 -12.21 -22.66 9.18
CA CYS A 183 -12.72 -21.30 9.13
C CYS A 183 -12.35 -20.67 7.80
N THR A 184 -13.35 -20.40 6.97
CA THR A 184 -13.17 -19.74 5.67
C THR A 184 -13.49 -18.26 5.77
N GLN A 185 -12.69 -17.41 5.14
CA GLN A 185 -12.98 -15.97 5.10
C GLN A 185 -14.28 -15.66 4.36
N ASP A 186 -15.03 -14.67 4.84
CA ASP A 186 -16.12 -14.08 4.06
C ASP A 186 -15.57 -13.46 2.75
N PRO A 187 -16.30 -13.55 1.63
CA PRO A 187 -15.82 -13.07 0.35
C PRO A 187 -15.79 -11.53 0.25
N GLY A 188 -14.79 -10.99 -0.45
CA GLY A 188 -14.74 -9.57 -0.86
C GLY A 188 -14.14 -8.60 0.15
N GLN A 189 -13.62 -9.08 1.28
CA GLN A 189 -12.87 -8.27 2.25
C GLN A 189 -11.39 -8.16 1.85
N ASN A 190 -10.74 -7.07 2.29
CA ASN A 190 -9.30 -6.90 2.13
C ASN A 190 -8.57 -7.76 3.15
N ASN A 191 -7.77 -8.71 2.69
CA ASN A 191 -7.00 -9.64 3.51
C ASN A 191 -5.49 -9.36 3.51
N VAL A 192 -5.06 -8.19 3.03
CA VAL A 192 -3.65 -7.76 3.10
C VAL A 192 -3.33 -7.33 4.52
N LEU A 193 -2.42 -8.04 5.20
CA LEU A 193 -1.95 -7.70 6.54
C LEU A 193 -0.93 -6.56 6.50
N ALA A 194 0.03 -6.67 5.58
CA ALA A 194 1.09 -5.69 5.42
C ALA A 194 1.70 -5.76 4.01
N GLU A 195 2.22 -4.61 3.59
CA GLU A 195 3.13 -4.49 2.46
C GLU A 195 4.46 -3.93 2.98
N PHE A 196 5.56 -4.37 2.38
CA PHE A 196 6.91 -3.95 2.73
C PHE A 196 7.78 -3.92 1.48
N PHE A 197 9.01 -3.44 1.59
CA PHE A 197 9.96 -3.38 0.48
C PHE A 197 11.23 -4.16 0.78
N VAL A 198 11.68 -4.99 -0.16
CA VAL A 198 13.02 -5.58 -0.11
C VAL A 198 13.98 -4.60 -0.79
N VAL A 199 14.89 -4.00 -0.02
CA VAL A 199 15.93 -3.08 -0.50
C VAL A 199 17.22 -3.84 -0.77
N ASP A 200 18.10 -3.33 -1.62
CA ASP A 200 19.40 -3.97 -1.93
C ASP A 200 20.31 -4.15 -0.70
N GLU A 201 21.37 -4.96 -0.84
CA GLU A 201 22.31 -5.34 0.23
C GLU A 201 22.90 -4.17 1.03
N ASP A 202 22.98 -2.96 0.42
CA ASP A 202 23.50 -1.75 1.06
C ASP A 202 22.46 -1.02 1.94
N GLY A 203 21.19 -1.45 1.93
CA GLY A 203 20.12 -0.84 2.73
C GLY A 203 19.80 0.61 2.33
N GLU A 204 20.30 1.06 1.18
CA GLU A 204 20.08 2.39 0.65
C GLU A 204 18.75 2.45 -0.11
N ASN A 205 17.95 3.46 0.22
CA ASN A 205 16.76 3.80 -0.55
C ASN A 205 17.15 4.06 -2.02
N PRO A 206 16.26 3.75 -2.98
CA PRO A 206 16.59 3.86 -4.40
C PRO A 206 17.07 5.27 -4.73
N THR A 207 18.23 5.36 -5.38
CA THR A 207 18.83 6.63 -5.77
C THR A 207 19.17 6.56 -7.25
N GLY A 208 18.67 7.51 -8.03
CA GLY A 208 18.88 7.49 -9.48
C GLY A 208 17.87 8.32 -10.26
N GLU A 209 18.09 8.31 -11.58
CA GLU A 209 17.22 8.94 -12.57
C GLU A 209 16.32 7.87 -13.21
N TYR A 210 15.02 8.12 -13.19
CA TYR A 210 14.00 7.22 -13.68
C TYR A 210 13.12 7.92 -14.70
N ALA A 211 12.70 7.21 -15.73
CA ALA A 211 11.77 7.70 -16.72
C ALA A 211 10.51 6.83 -16.72
N PHE A 212 9.35 7.44 -16.64
CA PHE A 212 8.07 6.74 -16.65
C PHE A 212 7.20 7.20 -17.81
N ALA A 213 6.45 6.26 -18.38
CA ALA A 213 5.20 6.54 -19.07
C ALA A 213 4.09 6.69 -18.03
N LEU A 214 3.20 7.63 -18.24
CA LEU A 214 2.02 7.84 -17.42
C LEU A 214 0.79 7.54 -18.27
N ASP A 215 -0.09 6.68 -17.77
CA ASP A 215 -1.41 6.40 -18.34
C ASP A 215 -2.46 6.39 -17.24
N GLY A 216 -3.67 6.85 -17.50
CA GLY A 216 -4.72 6.86 -16.49
C GLY A 216 -5.92 7.69 -16.85
N SER A 217 -6.64 8.16 -15.83
CA SER A 217 -7.82 8.99 -16.01
C SER A 217 -8.10 9.90 -14.82
N SER A 218 -8.87 10.96 -15.08
CA SER A 218 -9.43 11.83 -14.05
C SER A 218 -10.94 11.86 -14.15
N GLY A 219 -11.63 11.69 -13.03
CA GLY A 219 -13.08 11.87 -12.93
C GLY A 219 -13.42 13.31 -12.53
N ILE A 220 -14.17 14.00 -13.37
CA ILE A 220 -14.62 15.38 -13.12
C ILE A 220 -15.97 15.32 -12.41
N LYS A 221 -15.99 15.64 -11.12
CA LYS A 221 -17.17 15.45 -10.28
C LYS A 221 -18.37 16.30 -10.72
N ALA A 222 -18.11 17.53 -11.15
CA ALA A 222 -19.16 18.48 -11.54
C ALA A 222 -19.96 18.01 -12.77
N SER A 223 -19.30 17.38 -13.74
CA SER A 223 -19.93 16.88 -14.97
C SER A 223 -20.24 15.38 -14.94
N GLY A 224 -19.59 14.63 -14.06
CA GLY A 224 -19.61 13.16 -14.06
C GLY A 224 -18.82 12.54 -15.21
N GLU A 225 -18.04 13.33 -15.94
CA GLU A 225 -17.25 12.89 -17.09
C GLU A 225 -15.88 12.35 -16.67
N THR A 226 -15.34 11.46 -17.48
CA THR A 226 -13.98 10.95 -17.33
C THR A 226 -13.08 11.53 -18.41
N LEU A 227 -11.92 12.03 -18.01
CA LEU A 227 -10.88 12.56 -18.88
C LEU A 227 -9.70 11.57 -18.91
N PRO A 228 -9.40 10.91 -20.04
CA PRO A 228 -8.22 10.06 -20.13
C PRO A 228 -6.95 10.91 -20.00
N LEU A 229 -5.92 10.37 -19.36
CA LEU A 229 -4.64 11.03 -19.15
C LEU A 229 -3.53 10.16 -19.73
N THR A 230 -2.63 10.80 -20.47
CA THR A 230 -1.37 10.20 -20.92
C THR A 230 -0.24 11.18 -20.63
N GLY A 231 0.98 10.69 -20.50
CA GLY A 231 2.12 11.57 -20.25
C GLY A 231 3.43 10.85 -20.04
N ALA A 232 4.39 11.61 -19.53
CA ALA A 232 5.68 11.13 -19.09
C ALA A 232 6.09 11.85 -17.80
N LEU A 233 6.91 11.17 -17.02
CA LEU A 233 7.51 11.70 -15.82
C LEU A 233 9.01 11.33 -15.84
N GLY A 234 9.89 12.32 -15.83
CA GLY A 234 11.31 12.10 -15.53
C GLY A 234 11.54 12.42 -14.06
N ALA A 235 12.02 11.46 -13.27
CA ALA A 235 12.14 11.58 -11.83
C ALA A 235 13.57 11.30 -11.36
N ALA A 236 14.12 12.21 -10.57
CA ALA A 236 15.32 11.99 -9.78
C ALA A 236 14.89 11.60 -8.36
N ILE A 237 15.40 10.46 -7.89
CA ILE A 237 15.18 9.98 -6.53
C ILE A 237 16.51 10.05 -5.78
N ASP A 238 16.49 10.66 -4.61
CA ASP A 238 17.62 10.74 -3.67
C ASP A 238 17.12 10.29 -2.30
N GLY A 239 17.38 9.02 -2.00
CA GLY A 239 16.88 8.33 -0.83
C GLY A 239 15.36 8.36 -0.71
N THR A 240 14.85 9.14 0.25
CA THR A 240 13.39 9.28 0.47
C THR A 240 12.77 10.44 -0.30
N SER A 241 13.58 11.28 -0.96
CA SER A 241 13.12 12.46 -1.68
C SER A 241 13.02 12.18 -3.18
N LEU A 242 12.00 12.74 -3.82
CA LEU A 242 11.78 12.65 -5.25
C LEU A 242 11.54 14.05 -5.82
N THR A 243 12.19 14.37 -6.93
CA THR A 243 11.89 15.52 -7.78
C THR A 243 11.61 15.03 -9.19
N ALA A 244 10.63 15.60 -9.87
CA ALA A 244 10.27 15.11 -11.19
C ALA A 244 9.69 16.16 -12.14
N ASP A 245 10.00 16.01 -13.42
CA ASP A 245 9.42 16.77 -14.51
C ASP A 245 8.18 16.07 -15.07
N LEU A 246 7.00 16.62 -14.78
CA LEU A 246 5.72 16.11 -15.25
C LEU A 246 5.36 16.72 -16.61
N ALA A 247 5.18 15.86 -17.62
CA ALA A 247 4.67 16.23 -18.92
C ALA A 247 3.38 15.45 -19.24
N LEU A 248 2.23 16.09 -19.06
CA LEU A 248 0.94 15.52 -19.47
C LEU A 248 0.66 15.83 -20.94
N GLY A 249 0.24 14.81 -21.68
CA GLY A 249 -0.23 14.91 -23.05
C GLY A 249 -1.59 15.61 -23.14
N PRO A 250 -1.93 16.21 -24.30
CA PRO A 250 -3.26 16.74 -24.54
C PRO A 250 -4.30 15.61 -24.45
N SER A 251 -5.49 15.96 -23.98
CA SER A 251 -6.60 15.03 -23.82
C SER A 251 -7.87 15.56 -24.48
N LYS A 252 -8.84 14.67 -24.67
CA LYS A 252 -10.14 14.97 -25.22
C LYS A 252 -11.20 14.28 -24.38
N THR A 253 -12.27 15.00 -24.07
CA THR A 253 -13.49 14.42 -23.49
C THR A 253 -14.68 14.95 -24.26
N GLY A 254 -15.84 14.31 -24.12
CA GLY A 254 -17.03 14.74 -24.85
C GLY A 254 -18.30 14.32 -24.16
N THR A 255 -19.31 15.19 -24.26
CA THR A 255 -20.62 14.98 -23.64
C THR A 255 -21.74 15.38 -24.59
N ARG A 256 -23.00 15.07 -24.24
CA ARG A 256 -24.17 15.52 -24.99
C ARG A 256 -24.86 16.66 -24.26
N ILE A 257 -24.85 17.85 -24.85
CA ILE A 257 -25.65 18.97 -24.36
C ILE A 257 -27.08 18.82 -24.90
N PHE A 258 -28.09 19.06 -24.04
CA PHE A 258 -29.52 18.86 -24.33
C PHE A 258 -29.92 17.44 -24.73
N GLY A 259 -29.09 16.42 -24.41
CA GLY A 259 -29.38 15.01 -24.69
C GLY A 259 -29.18 14.57 -26.15
N PHE A 260 -28.96 15.50 -27.10
CA PHE A 260 -28.77 15.16 -28.51
C PHE A 260 -27.57 15.84 -29.18
N LEU A 261 -27.00 16.91 -28.62
CA LEU A 261 -25.93 17.67 -29.28
C LEU A 261 -24.55 17.25 -28.78
N PRO A 262 -23.74 16.51 -29.57
CA PRO A 262 -22.41 16.08 -29.15
C PRO A 262 -21.44 17.26 -29.13
N VAL A 263 -20.78 17.46 -27.99
CA VAL A 263 -19.74 18.46 -27.78
C VAL A 263 -18.45 17.76 -27.38
N THR A 264 -17.37 18.06 -28.09
CA THR A 264 -16.01 17.63 -27.79
C THR A 264 -15.24 18.77 -27.15
N VAL A 265 -14.52 18.47 -26.09
CA VAL A 265 -13.67 19.41 -25.35
C VAL A 265 -12.23 18.96 -25.49
N ASP A 266 -11.40 19.82 -26.09
CA ASP A 266 -9.95 19.65 -26.10
C ASP A 266 -9.38 20.21 -24.80
N VAL A 267 -8.50 19.44 -24.15
CA VAL A 267 -7.87 19.80 -22.89
C VAL A 267 -6.36 19.72 -23.05
N ALA A 268 -5.66 20.73 -22.54
CA ALA A 268 -4.21 20.75 -22.47
C ALA A 268 -3.76 21.11 -21.05
N PHE A 269 -2.56 20.69 -20.69
CA PHE A 269 -2.03 20.84 -19.34
C PHE A 269 -0.71 21.60 -19.36
N ALA A 270 -0.46 22.38 -18.32
CA ALA A 270 0.81 23.06 -18.12
C ALA A 270 1.27 22.89 -16.67
N ALA A 271 2.26 22.02 -16.46
CA ALA A 271 2.93 21.89 -15.16
C ALA A 271 3.56 23.23 -14.73
N GLN A 272 3.47 23.53 -13.45
CA GLN A 272 3.96 24.77 -12.84
C GLN A 272 5.11 24.43 -11.89
N GLY A 273 6.30 24.29 -12.45
CA GLY A 273 7.50 23.85 -11.73
C GLY A 273 7.62 22.32 -11.61
N GLU A 274 8.62 21.89 -10.85
CA GLU A 274 8.90 20.48 -10.60
C GLU A 274 7.83 19.86 -9.69
N THR A 275 7.53 18.59 -9.96
CA THR A 275 6.81 17.73 -9.04
C THR A 275 7.76 17.36 -7.90
N THR A 276 7.30 17.47 -6.67
CA THR A 276 8.04 17.02 -5.48
C THR A 276 7.38 15.79 -4.92
N GLY A 277 8.14 14.87 -4.34
CA GLY A 277 7.60 13.68 -3.71
C GLY A 277 8.47 13.12 -2.61
N THR A 278 7.90 12.17 -1.89
CA THR A 278 8.55 11.40 -0.84
C THR A 278 8.24 9.92 -1.03
N LEU A 279 9.28 9.09 -1.10
CA LEU A 279 9.19 7.64 -1.05
C LEU A 279 9.61 7.18 0.35
N LYS A 280 8.66 6.74 1.16
CA LYS A 280 8.92 6.33 2.54
C LYS A 280 8.09 5.10 2.88
N ASP A 281 8.71 4.11 3.49
CA ASP A 281 8.05 2.86 3.91
C ASP A 281 7.32 2.17 2.73
N GLY A 282 7.94 2.22 1.54
CA GLY A 282 7.36 1.71 0.29
C GLY A 282 6.26 2.59 -0.32
N ALA A 283 5.70 3.56 0.39
CA ALA A 283 4.67 4.45 -0.16
C ALA A 283 5.28 5.68 -0.84
N LEU A 284 4.94 5.88 -2.12
CA LEU A 284 5.27 7.11 -2.84
C LEU A 284 4.13 8.12 -2.70
N THR A 285 4.43 9.32 -2.24
CA THR A 285 3.52 10.48 -2.31
C THR A 285 4.14 11.59 -3.14
N THR A 286 3.44 12.11 -4.13
CA THR A 286 3.90 13.21 -4.99
C THR A 286 2.93 14.38 -4.96
N THR A 287 3.44 15.57 -5.28
CA THR A 287 2.66 16.80 -5.42
C THR A 287 3.10 17.53 -6.68
N SER A 288 2.16 17.75 -7.60
CA SER A 288 2.35 18.50 -8.84
C SER A 288 1.39 19.69 -8.89
N LYS A 289 1.82 20.82 -9.46
CA LYS A 289 0.97 21.97 -9.73
C LYS A 289 0.66 22.05 -11.21
N VAL A 290 -0.61 22.00 -11.62
CA VAL A 290 -0.99 21.96 -13.04
C VAL A 290 -2.07 22.99 -13.38
N VAL A 291 -1.80 23.82 -14.37
CA VAL A 291 -2.82 24.68 -14.99
C VAL A 291 -3.48 23.92 -16.14
N THR A 292 -4.81 23.82 -16.10
CA THR A 292 -5.60 23.19 -17.15
C THR A 292 -6.05 24.25 -18.15
N ARG A 293 -5.88 24.00 -19.44
CA ARG A 293 -6.29 24.85 -20.56
C ARG A 293 -7.35 24.15 -21.38
N LEU A 294 -8.34 24.90 -21.85
CA LEU A 294 -9.42 24.39 -22.69
C LEU A 294 -9.37 25.10 -24.04
N PRO A 295 -8.44 24.70 -24.93
CA PRO A 295 -8.22 25.38 -26.21
C PRO A 295 -9.45 25.38 -27.11
N SER A 296 -10.32 24.37 -27.04
CA SER A 296 -11.47 24.27 -27.93
C SER A 296 -12.63 23.51 -27.31
N PHE A 297 -13.83 24.03 -27.51
CA PHE A 297 -15.09 23.33 -27.37
C PHE A 297 -15.71 23.25 -28.77
N SER A 298 -15.99 22.06 -29.29
CA SER A 298 -16.53 21.90 -30.65
C SER A 298 -17.79 21.06 -30.69
N VAL A 299 -18.78 21.51 -31.47
CA VAL A 299 -20.00 20.76 -31.78
C VAL A 299 -19.73 19.88 -33.01
N PHE A 300 -20.20 18.64 -32.98
CA PHE A 300 -19.91 17.63 -34.02
C PHE A 300 -18.41 17.42 -34.29
N GLY A 301 -17.54 17.76 -33.33
CA GLY A 301 -16.09 17.62 -33.42
C GLY A 301 -15.38 18.61 -34.36
N VAL A 302 -16.09 19.51 -35.04
CA VAL A 302 -15.49 20.40 -36.06
C VAL A 302 -15.94 21.86 -35.97
N ILE A 303 -17.04 22.18 -35.28
CA ILE A 303 -17.55 23.56 -35.19
C ILE A 303 -17.15 24.15 -33.84
N PRO A 304 -16.13 25.02 -33.74
CA PRO A 304 -15.72 25.62 -32.47
C PRO A 304 -16.82 26.56 -31.95
N ILE A 305 -17.27 26.30 -30.72
CA ILE A 305 -18.29 27.08 -30.01
C ILE A 305 -17.73 27.82 -28.80
N GLY A 306 -16.49 27.54 -28.40
CA GLY A 306 -15.84 28.18 -27.26
C GLY A 306 -14.38 27.74 -27.11
N GLY A 307 -13.70 28.28 -26.09
CA GLY A 307 -12.30 28.00 -25.80
C GLY A 307 -11.38 29.15 -26.20
N GLY A 308 -10.17 28.81 -26.64
CA GLY A 308 -9.11 29.74 -27.04
C GLY A 308 -7.85 29.62 -26.19
N ASP A 309 -6.75 30.20 -26.68
CA ASP A 309 -5.44 30.09 -26.04
C ASP A 309 -5.38 30.67 -24.62
N ALA A 310 -6.30 31.60 -24.30
CA ALA A 310 -6.43 32.22 -22.99
C ALA A 310 -7.37 31.45 -22.04
N CYS A 311 -8.17 30.50 -22.52
CA CYS A 311 -9.14 29.76 -21.72
C CYS A 311 -8.44 28.70 -20.86
N ARG A 312 -8.40 28.95 -19.54
CA ARG A 312 -7.66 28.13 -18.57
C ARG A 312 -8.22 28.25 -17.16
N THR A 313 -7.72 27.44 -16.23
CA THR A 313 -7.97 27.64 -14.80
C THR A 313 -7.33 28.93 -14.28
N ALA A 314 -7.99 29.60 -13.33
CA ALA A 314 -7.52 30.86 -12.75
C ALA A 314 -6.22 30.71 -11.94
N GLY A 315 -5.92 29.49 -11.47
CA GLY A 315 -4.67 29.10 -10.83
C GLY A 315 -4.34 27.63 -11.10
N PRO A 316 -3.19 27.15 -10.61
CA PRO A 316 -2.85 25.73 -10.69
C PRO A 316 -3.74 24.90 -9.76
N SER A 317 -4.04 23.67 -10.20
CA SER A 317 -4.57 22.61 -9.34
C SER A 317 -3.40 21.93 -8.64
N ASP A 318 -3.54 21.68 -7.35
CA ASP A 318 -2.61 20.85 -6.58
C ASP A 318 -3.02 19.38 -6.72
N LEU A 319 -2.19 18.60 -7.42
CA LEU A 319 -2.38 17.18 -7.62
C LEU A 319 -1.49 16.44 -6.62
N THR A 320 -2.07 15.98 -5.51
CA THR A 320 -1.38 15.09 -4.57
C THR A 320 -1.76 13.65 -4.88
N LEU A 321 -0.79 12.84 -5.27
CA LEU A 321 -1.00 11.43 -5.59
C LEU A 321 -0.22 10.54 -4.62
N THR A 322 -0.83 9.43 -4.22
CA THR A 322 -0.21 8.41 -3.37
C THR A 322 -0.28 7.06 -4.06
N SER A 323 0.80 6.28 -3.99
CA SER A 323 0.80 4.91 -4.51
C SER A 323 -0.24 4.04 -3.80
N GLU A 324 -0.92 3.19 -4.55
CA GLU A 324 -1.95 2.30 -3.98
C GLU A 324 -1.34 1.11 -3.23
N THR A 325 -0.15 0.72 -3.66
CA THR A 325 0.68 -0.32 -3.05
C THR A 325 2.09 0.23 -2.80
N ALA A 326 2.98 -0.61 -2.24
CA ALA A 326 4.41 -0.36 -2.28
C ALA A 326 4.86 0.00 -3.72
N PHE A 327 5.54 1.13 -3.87
CA PHE A 327 6.03 1.68 -5.13
C PHE A 327 7.51 1.36 -5.31
N ASP A 328 7.83 0.84 -6.49
CA ASP A 328 9.19 0.53 -6.89
C ASP A 328 9.55 1.36 -8.13
N PRO A 329 10.60 2.18 -8.11
CA PRO A 329 11.03 2.93 -9.29
C PRO A 329 11.38 2.06 -10.50
N GLU A 330 11.77 0.79 -10.30
CA GLU A 330 12.15 -0.13 -11.39
C GLU A 330 10.97 -0.82 -12.06
N THR A 331 9.83 -0.96 -11.37
CA THR A 331 8.62 -1.62 -11.91
C THR A 331 7.43 -0.66 -12.03
N GLY A 332 7.49 0.50 -11.40
CA GLY A 332 6.46 1.52 -11.38
C GLY A 332 5.33 1.21 -10.38
N GLY A 333 4.13 1.68 -10.68
CA GLY A 333 2.97 1.43 -9.84
C GLY A 333 1.77 2.32 -10.13
N ALA A 334 0.62 1.96 -9.55
CA ALA A 334 -0.60 2.77 -9.58
C ALA A 334 -0.56 3.83 -8.47
N LEU A 335 -0.95 5.06 -8.82
CA LEU A 335 -1.12 6.17 -7.89
C LEU A 335 -2.52 6.75 -8.03
N LYS A 336 -3.08 7.17 -6.90
CA LYS A 336 -4.40 7.81 -6.85
C LYS A 336 -4.38 9.08 -6.01
N GLY A 337 -5.34 9.95 -6.28
CA GLY A 337 -5.53 11.16 -5.50
C GLY A 337 -6.84 11.87 -5.81
N THR A 338 -7.01 13.01 -5.16
CA THR A 338 -8.10 13.94 -5.44
C THR A 338 -7.55 15.35 -5.58
N TYR A 339 -8.27 16.19 -6.31
CA TYR A 339 -7.89 17.58 -6.48
C TYR A 339 -9.10 18.48 -6.67
N ALA A 340 -8.92 19.77 -6.35
CA ALA A 340 -9.85 20.81 -6.74
C ALA A 340 -9.40 21.41 -8.07
N LEU A 341 -10.31 21.44 -9.06
CA LEU A 341 -10.10 22.18 -10.30
C LEU A 341 -10.56 23.63 -10.06
N PRO A 342 -9.67 24.63 -10.16
CA PRO A 342 -10.04 26.02 -9.93
C PRO A 342 -11.02 26.54 -11.00
N PRO A 343 -11.77 27.62 -10.70
CA PRO A 343 -12.63 28.29 -11.68
C PRO A 343 -11.89 28.66 -12.97
N LEU A 344 -12.61 28.70 -14.09
CA LEU A 344 -12.02 29.07 -15.37
C LEU A 344 -11.89 30.60 -15.49
N THR A 345 -10.95 31.02 -16.34
CA THR A 345 -10.74 32.40 -16.75
C THR A 345 -10.35 32.43 -18.23
N GLY A 346 -10.63 33.54 -18.90
CA GLY A 346 -10.24 33.74 -20.30
C GLY A 346 -11.01 32.90 -21.32
N CYS A 347 -12.16 32.33 -20.97
CA CYS A 347 -13.00 31.52 -21.86
C CYS A 347 -14.09 32.32 -22.59
N GLY A 348 -13.89 33.64 -22.71
CA GLY A 348 -14.84 34.56 -23.34
C GLY A 348 -16.18 34.64 -22.59
N ALA A 349 -17.27 34.88 -23.34
CA ALA A 349 -18.63 35.01 -22.81
C ALA A 349 -19.17 33.74 -22.13
N LEU A 350 -18.50 32.60 -22.29
CA LEU A 350 -18.91 31.32 -21.72
C LEU A 350 -18.26 31.03 -20.36
N THR A 351 -17.33 31.86 -19.88
CA THR A 351 -16.57 31.60 -18.64
C THR A 351 -17.48 31.32 -17.44
N ASP A 352 -18.50 32.16 -17.25
CA ASP A 352 -19.43 32.05 -16.10
C ASP A 352 -20.39 30.87 -16.20
N VAL A 353 -20.65 30.40 -17.43
CA VAL A 353 -21.53 29.24 -17.69
C VAL A 353 -20.76 27.93 -17.58
N LEU A 354 -19.51 27.91 -18.05
CA LEU A 354 -18.67 26.71 -18.08
C LEU A 354 -18.07 26.39 -16.72
N SER A 355 -17.65 27.39 -15.95
CA SER A 355 -16.93 27.15 -14.68
C SER A 355 -17.72 26.27 -13.70
N PRO A 356 -19.00 26.53 -13.40
CA PRO A 356 -19.75 25.71 -12.43
C PRO A 356 -19.98 24.26 -12.89
N SER A 357 -19.91 23.99 -14.20
CA SER A 357 -20.18 22.67 -14.77
C SER A 357 -18.94 21.79 -14.89
N LEU A 358 -17.75 22.40 -14.83
CA LEU A 358 -16.47 21.71 -15.07
C LEU A 358 -15.52 21.78 -13.88
N THR A 359 -15.67 22.76 -13.00
CA THR A 359 -14.72 23.07 -11.91
C THR A 359 -15.32 22.77 -10.55
N GLY A 360 -14.47 22.58 -9.54
CA GLY A 360 -14.91 22.23 -8.19
C GLY A 360 -13.96 21.27 -7.47
N PRO A 361 -14.24 20.96 -6.20
CA PRO A 361 -13.47 20.01 -5.40
C PRO A 361 -13.78 18.56 -5.75
N ASP A 362 -13.01 17.65 -5.16
CA ASP A 362 -13.21 16.19 -5.16
C ASP A 362 -13.23 15.55 -6.56
N ASN A 363 -12.49 16.13 -7.52
CA ASN A 363 -12.19 15.41 -8.75
C ASN A 363 -11.21 14.30 -8.42
N THR A 364 -11.41 13.12 -9.00
CA THR A 364 -10.52 11.98 -8.80
C THR A 364 -9.46 11.95 -9.89
N ILE A 365 -8.32 11.35 -9.57
CA ILE A 365 -7.26 11.06 -10.52
C ILE A 365 -6.64 9.73 -10.15
N ASN A 366 -6.54 8.83 -11.14
CA ASN A 366 -5.90 7.52 -11.00
C ASN A 366 -4.98 7.34 -12.20
N VAL A 367 -3.70 7.09 -11.94
CA VAL A 367 -2.67 6.95 -12.96
C VAL A 367 -1.76 5.78 -12.63
N THR A 368 -1.20 5.16 -13.66
CA THR A 368 -0.15 4.15 -13.55
C THR A 368 1.12 4.72 -14.14
N LEU A 369 2.20 4.65 -13.37
CA LEU A 369 3.55 4.90 -13.85
C LEU A 369 4.16 3.58 -14.30
N THR A 370 4.63 3.53 -15.55
CA THR A 370 5.34 2.38 -16.10
C THR A 370 6.75 2.82 -16.50
N PRO A 371 7.81 2.18 -15.98
CA PRO A 371 9.18 2.48 -16.36
C PRO A 371 9.35 2.42 -17.88
N LYS A 372 9.99 3.44 -18.45
CA LYS A 372 10.52 3.40 -19.80
C LYS A 372 11.90 2.78 -19.72
N GLU A 373 12.18 1.75 -20.51
CA GLU A 373 13.54 1.23 -20.60
C GLU A 373 14.50 2.40 -20.88
N ALA A 374 15.52 2.55 -20.04
CA ALA A 374 16.63 3.45 -20.32
C ALA A 374 17.22 2.98 -21.65
N GLY A 375 17.03 3.77 -22.71
CA GLY A 375 17.55 3.45 -24.03
C GLY A 375 19.04 3.18 -23.93
N ARG A 376 19.43 1.91 -24.12
CA ARG A 376 20.83 1.50 -24.26
C ARG A 376 21.43 2.03 -25.56
#